data_AF-A0A2X4U5S2-F1
#
_entry.id   AF-A0A2X4U5S2-F1
#
_cell.length_a   1.000
_cell.length_b   1.000
_cell.length_c   1.000
_cell.angle_alpha   90.00
_cell.angle_beta   90.00
_cell.angle_gamma   90.00
#
_symmetry.space_group_name_H-M   'P 1'
#
loop_
_entity.id
_entity.type
_entity.pdbx_description
1 polymer ?
#
loop_
_entity_poly.entity_id
_entity_poly.type
_entity_poly.pdbx_seq_one_letter_code
_entity_poly.pdbx_strand_id
1 'polypeptide(L)'
;MIFDRIFFLFIFLIFIPLAIYIPNPGGIGLALPFNLLVYGGVALLMGGCWRATPLRRVVITPTCRAIIATCLLLALPVIFTRPEWQSAAVWRLAGLFAGALFYFTWLQVRMTARQRHAVLYLILSAAVVQALIVLLQLFAPAIAQSWIPSGSLRAFGIFQQPNVLASFIATGWR
;
A
#
# COMPACT_ATOMS: atom_id res chain seq x y z
N MET A 1 5.30 13.41 -20.40
CA MET A 1 6.30 12.31 -20.48
C MET A 1 6.72 11.77 -19.12
N ILE A 2 7.28 12.58 -18.20
CA ILE A 2 7.73 12.08 -16.88
C ILE A 2 6.57 11.55 -16.03
N PHE A 3 5.49 12.34 -15.92
CA PHE A 3 4.32 11.93 -15.15
C PHE A 3 3.68 10.66 -15.70
N ASP A 4 3.59 10.54 -17.03
CA ASP A 4 2.97 9.37 -17.68
C ASP A 4 3.72 8.07 -17.35
N ARG A 5 5.05 8.13 -17.23
CA ARG A 5 5.88 6.98 -16.79
C ARG A 5 5.63 6.61 -15.33
N ILE A 6 5.55 7.61 -14.44
CA ILE A 6 5.24 7.40 -13.02
C ILE A 6 3.82 6.85 -12.87
N PHE A 7 2.87 7.39 -13.62
CA PHE A 7 1.48 6.96 -13.63
C PHE A 7 1.33 5.54 -14.16
N PHE A 8 2.03 5.17 -15.23
CA PHE A 8 2.04 3.81 -15.75
C PHE A 8 2.64 2.82 -14.74
N LEU A 9 3.75 3.19 -14.08
CA LEU A 9 4.30 2.39 -12.98
C LEU A 9 3.30 2.24 -11.85
N PHE A 10 2.54 3.30 -11.52
CA PHE A 10 1.55 3.27 -10.47
C PHE A 10 0.37 2.34 -10.80
N ILE A 11 -0.12 2.37 -12.05
CA ILE A 11 -1.10 1.41 -12.58
C ILE A 11 -0.58 -0.02 -12.47
N PHE A 12 0.61 -0.25 -13.01
CA PHE A 12 1.23 -1.57 -13.06
C PHE A 12 1.37 -2.17 -11.66
N LEU A 13 1.82 -1.36 -10.71
CA LEU A 13 2.07 -1.79 -9.34
C LEU A 13 0.82 -1.95 -8.48
N ILE A 14 -0.27 -1.25 -8.78
CA ILE A 14 -1.56 -1.48 -8.12
C ILE A 14 -2.25 -2.70 -8.72
N PHE A 15 -2.30 -2.82 -10.04
CA PHE A 15 -3.13 -3.82 -10.70
C PHE A 15 -2.50 -5.22 -10.79
N ILE A 16 -1.17 -5.36 -10.82
CA ILE A 16 -0.55 -6.70 -10.85
C ILE A 16 -0.76 -7.49 -9.57
N PRO A 17 -0.54 -6.92 -8.37
CA PRO A 17 -0.87 -7.63 -7.14
C PRO A 17 -2.35 -7.98 -7.07
N LEU A 18 -3.23 -7.15 -7.65
CA LEU A 18 -4.66 -7.41 -7.76
C LEU A 18 -5.03 -8.42 -8.85
N ALA A 19 -4.11 -8.86 -9.70
CA ALA A 19 -4.39 -9.82 -10.77
C ALA A 19 -3.89 -11.23 -10.43
N ILE A 20 -2.91 -11.35 -9.54
CA ILE A 20 -2.24 -12.63 -9.23
C ILE A 20 -2.54 -13.03 -7.79
N TYR A 21 -3.27 -14.14 -7.63
CA TYR A 21 -3.41 -14.77 -6.33
C TYR A 21 -2.09 -15.46 -5.95
N ILE A 22 -1.47 -15.03 -4.86
CA ILE A 22 -0.27 -15.68 -4.32
C ILE A 22 -0.65 -16.40 -3.02
N PRO A 23 -0.41 -17.72 -2.91
CA PRO A 23 -0.67 -18.45 -1.68
C PRO A 23 0.07 -17.81 -0.51
N ASN A 24 -0.64 -17.62 0.60
CA ASN A 24 -0.06 -17.10 1.84
C ASN A 24 0.40 -18.27 2.71
N PRO A 25 1.71 -18.49 2.90
CA PRO A 25 2.23 -19.55 3.76
C PRO A 25 2.00 -19.30 5.26
N GLY A 26 1.37 -18.18 5.63
CA GLY A 26 1.23 -17.72 7.01
C GLY A 26 2.39 -16.81 7.41
N GLY A 27 2.12 -15.82 8.26
CA GLY A 27 3.10 -14.83 8.69
C GLY A 27 2.50 -13.42 8.83
N ILE A 28 3.37 -12.43 9.08
CA ILE A 28 2.99 -11.03 9.25
C ILE A 28 3.96 -10.11 8.47
N GLY A 29 3.44 -8.97 7.99
CA GLY A 29 4.27 -7.94 7.34
C GLY A 29 4.92 -8.42 6.04
N LEU A 30 6.25 -8.21 5.92
CA LEU A 30 7.08 -8.53 4.75
C LEU A 30 7.22 -10.04 4.46
N ALA A 31 6.88 -10.89 5.44
CA ALA A 31 6.88 -12.33 5.23
C ALA A 31 5.76 -12.78 4.26
N LEU A 32 4.73 -11.95 4.06
CA LEU A 32 3.70 -12.22 3.06
C LEU A 32 4.22 -11.85 1.67
N PRO A 33 4.20 -12.78 0.70
CA PRO A 33 4.63 -12.52 -0.68
C PRO A 33 3.90 -11.33 -1.31
N PHE A 34 2.59 -11.21 -1.06
CA PHE A 34 1.78 -10.09 -1.53
C PHE A 34 2.30 -8.73 -1.03
N ASN A 35 2.56 -8.64 0.28
CA ASN A 35 3.07 -7.41 0.88
C ASN A 35 4.47 -7.06 0.35
N LEU A 36 5.33 -8.05 0.18
CA LEU A 36 6.67 -7.85 -0.38
C LEU A 36 6.60 -7.22 -1.79
N LEU A 37 5.70 -7.70 -2.65
CA LEU A 37 5.49 -7.12 -3.99
C LEU A 37 4.99 -5.67 -3.90
N VAL A 38 4.02 -5.40 -3.02
CA VAL A 38 3.48 -4.04 -2.83
C VAL A 38 4.56 -3.10 -2.30
N TYR A 39 5.32 -3.49 -1.26
CA TYR A 39 6.40 -2.68 -0.70
C TYR A 39 7.53 -2.43 -1.72
N GLY A 40 7.94 -3.47 -2.45
CA GLY A 40 8.93 -3.34 -3.53
C GLY A 40 8.46 -2.40 -4.64
N GLY A 41 7.19 -2.50 -5.03
CA GLY A 41 6.55 -1.58 -5.96
C GLY A 41 6.57 -0.13 -5.49
N VAL A 42 6.13 0.09 -4.25
CA VAL A 42 6.14 1.43 -3.64
C VAL A 42 7.55 2.02 -3.61
N ALA A 43 8.57 1.22 -3.28
CA ALA A 43 9.97 1.66 -3.29
C ALA A 43 10.44 2.06 -4.71
N LEU A 44 10.09 1.29 -5.74
CA LEU A 44 10.40 1.62 -7.13
C LEU A 44 9.69 2.90 -7.60
N LEU A 45 8.41 3.08 -7.21
CA LEU A 45 7.67 4.32 -7.49
C LEU A 45 8.35 5.51 -6.86
N MET A 46 8.74 5.40 -5.59
CA MET A 46 9.45 6.45 -4.89
C MET A 46 10.77 6.80 -5.60
N GLY A 47 11.56 5.79 -5.99
CA GLY A 47 12.78 6.01 -6.77
C GLY A 47 12.52 6.70 -8.12
N GLY A 48 11.46 6.31 -8.83
CA GLY A 48 11.02 6.95 -10.06
C GLY A 48 10.61 8.40 -9.87
N CYS A 49 9.82 8.69 -8.83
CA CYS A 49 9.39 10.04 -8.45
C CYS A 49 10.60 10.93 -8.11
N TRP A 50 11.56 10.44 -7.33
CA TRP A 50 12.75 11.20 -6.95
C TRP A 50 13.67 11.48 -8.12
N ARG A 51 13.86 10.52 -9.05
CA ARG A 51 14.65 10.75 -10.27
C ARG A 51 14.02 11.79 -11.19
N ALA A 52 12.70 11.85 -11.23
CA ALA A 52 11.99 12.68 -12.18
C ALA A 52 11.59 14.06 -11.62
N THR A 53 11.71 14.25 -10.30
CA THR A 53 11.42 15.53 -9.64
C THR A 53 12.71 16.32 -9.47
N PRO A 54 12.86 17.51 -10.10
CA PRO A 54 14.01 18.35 -9.83
C PRO A 54 13.94 18.87 -8.39
N LEU A 55 14.90 18.47 -7.55
CA LEU A 55 15.05 18.86 -6.14
C LEU A 55 15.41 20.34 -5.91
N ARG A 56 14.86 21.26 -6.71
CA ARG A 56 15.16 22.69 -6.58
C ARG A 56 14.52 23.34 -5.36
N ARG A 57 13.39 22.79 -4.87
CA ARG A 57 12.72 23.28 -3.66
C ARG A 57 11.98 22.15 -2.97
N VAL A 58 12.43 21.78 -1.78
CA VAL A 58 11.74 20.80 -0.94
C VAL A 58 10.51 21.45 -0.32
N VAL A 59 9.35 20.83 -0.51
CA VAL A 59 8.10 21.27 0.13
C VAL A 59 7.94 20.53 1.44
N ILE A 60 7.79 21.25 2.55
CA ILE A 60 7.51 20.69 3.87
C ILE A 60 6.23 21.34 4.40
N THR A 61 5.18 20.54 4.56
CA THR A 61 3.91 20.98 5.16
C THR A 61 3.94 20.81 6.69
N PRO A 62 3.08 21.54 7.44
CA PRO A 62 2.92 21.29 8.88
C PRO A 62 2.55 19.84 9.17
N THR A 63 1.73 19.20 8.32
CA THR A 63 1.40 17.77 8.41
C THR A 63 2.64 16.89 8.30
N CYS A 64 3.54 17.18 7.37
CA CYS A 64 4.79 16.43 7.24
C CYS A 64 5.65 16.51 8.52
N ARG A 65 5.73 17.69 9.14
CA ARG A 65 6.45 17.86 10.41
C ARG A 65 5.79 17.07 11.54
N ALA A 66 4.47 17.08 11.62
CA ALA A 66 3.73 16.30 12.60
C ALA A 66 3.95 14.81 12.41
N ILE A 67 3.92 14.29 11.17
CA ILE A 67 4.20 12.89 10.87
C ILE A 67 5.60 12.50 11.34
N ILE A 68 6.62 13.31 11.01
CA ILE A 68 8.01 13.04 11.42
C ILE A 68 8.13 13.06 12.96
N ALA A 69 7.53 14.04 13.63
CA ALA A 69 7.53 14.13 15.09
C ALA A 69 6.88 12.90 15.74
N THR A 70 5.73 12.46 15.22
CA THR A 70 5.05 11.24 15.67
C THR A 70 5.90 10.00 15.42
N CYS A 71 6.59 9.90 14.27
CA CYS A 71 7.49 8.77 14.00
C CYS A 71 8.65 8.70 15.00
N LEU A 72 9.24 9.85 15.35
CA LEU A 72 10.30 9.93 16.36
C LEU A 72 9.78 9.60 17.76
N LEU A 73 8.60 10.09 18.12
CA LEU A 73 7.97 9.79 19.40
C LEU A 73 7.67 8.30 19.53
N LEU A 74 7.17 7.67 18.47
CA LEU A 74 6.91 6.23 18.41
C LEU A 74 8.17 5.37 18.28
N ALA A 75 9.34 5.96 18.02
CA ALA A 75 10.62 5.26 18.06
C ALA A 75 11.12 5.09 19.50
N LEU A 76 10.76 5.98 20.43
CA LEU A 76 11.20 5.94 21.83
C LEU A 76 10.87 4.62 22.55
N PRO A 77 9.64 4.06 22.46
CA PRO A 77 9.30 2.81 23.13
C PRO A 77 10.13 1.61 22.66
N VAL A 78 10.69 1.65 21.45
CA VAL A 78 11.51 0.56 20.90
C VAL A 78 12.79 0.39 21.73
N ILE A 79 13.34 1.48 22.25
CA ILE A 79 14.55 1.47 23.10
C ILE A 79 14.29 0.73 24.43
N PHE A 80 13.06 0.79 24.94
CA PHE A 80 12.64 0.14 26.19
C PHE A 80 12.00 -1.24 25.97
N THR A 81 11.88 -1.68 24.71
CA THR A 81 11.26 -2.96 24.38
C THR A 81 12.18 -4.12 24.76
N ARG A 82 11.60 -5.16 25.38
CA ARG A 82 12.32 -6.40 25.73
C ARG A 82 12.89 -7.08 24.47
N PRO A 83 14.08 -7.72 24.54
CA PRO A 83 14.76 -8.32 23.39
C PRO A 83 13.86 -9.25 22.55
N GLU A 84 13.00 -10.02 23.20
CA GLU A 84 12.03 -10.94 22.56
C GLU A 84 11.11 -10.26 21.54
N TRP A 85 10.78 -8.98 21.75
CA TRP A 85 9.83 -8.23 20.93
C TRP A 85 10.50 -7.17 20.05
N GLN A 86 11.81 -6.97 20.22
CA GLN A 86 12.56 -5.93 19.51
C GLN A 86 12.54 -6.14 18.00
N SER A 87 12.70 -7.38 17.53
CA SER A 87 12.66 -7.69 16.09
C SER A 87 11.34 -7.25 15.46
N ALA A 88 10.21 -7.59 16.08
CA ALA A 88 8.88 -7.20 15.63
C ALA A 88 8.64 -5.68 15.75
N ALA A 89 9.18 -5.03 16.79
CA ALA A 89 9.09 -3.58 16.95
C ALA A 89 9.86 -2.84 15.86
N VAL A 90 11.07 -3.30 15.50
CA VAL A 90 11.90 -2.71 14.43
C VAL A 90 11.19 -2.81 13.08
N TRP A 91 10.58 -3.96 12.74
CA TRP A 91 9.84 -4.09 11.49
C TRP A 91 8.62 -3.15 11.41
N ARG A 92 7.91 -2.95 12.52
CA ARG A 92 6.80 -1.98 12.58
C ARG A 92 7.29 -0.55 12.41
N LEU A 93 8.42 -0.21 13.04
CA LEU A 93 9.04 1.10 12.93
C LEU A 93 9.53 1.35 11.49
N ALA A 94 10.13 0.35 10.85
CA ALA A 94 10.54 0.42 9.45
C ALA A 94 9.35 0.69 8.53
N GLY A 95 8.22 0.01 8.73
CA GLY A 95 6.97 0.28 8.02
C GLY A 95 6.45 1.70 8.23
N LEU A 96 6.53 2.22 9.46
CA LEU A 96 6.13 3.59 9.80
C LEU A 96 6.98 4.63 9.07
N PHE A 97 8.32 4.49 9.12
CA PHE A 97 9.24 5.38 8.41
C PHE A 97 9.10 5.26 6.89
N ALA A 98 8.86 4.05 6.36
CA ALA A 98 8.59 3.87 4.94
C ALA A 98 7.32 4.62 4.50
N GLY A 99 6.26 4.58 5.30
CA GLY A 99 5.03 5.35 5.06
C GLY A 99 5.26 6.86 5.12
N ALA A 100 6.04 7.34 6.08
CA ALA A 100 6.40 8.75 6.19
C ALA A 100 7.23 9.22 4.98
N LEU A 101 8.20 8.41 4.54
CA LEU A 101 9.02 8.70 3.36
C LEU A 101 8.20 8.66 2.08
N PHE A 102 7.23 7.75 1.96
CA PHE A 102 6.28 7.71 0.85
C PHE A 102 5.45 9.00 0.79
N TYR A 103 4.86 9.42 1.92
CA TYR A 103 4.12 10.68 2.01
C TYR A 103 4.98 11.88 1.62
N PHE A 104 6.21 11.95 2.16
CA PHE A 104 7.15 13.02 1.85
C PHE A 104 7.51 13.05 0.36
N THR A 105 7.74 11.88 -0.25
CA THR A 105 8.01 11.73 -1.68
C THR A 105 6.83 12.24 -2.50
N TRP A 106 5.62 11.85 -2.13
CA TRP A 106 4.40 12.29 -2.80
C TRP A 106 4.23 13.81 -2.75
N LEU A 107 4.60 14.44 -1.64
CA LEU A 107 4.57 15.90 -1.49
C LEU A 107 5.54 16.63 -2.44
N GLN A 108 6.65 16.00 -2.83
CA GLN A 108 7.61 16.58 -3.78
C GLN A 108 7.12 16.52 -5.22
N VAL A 109 6.25 15.55 -5.56
CA VAL A 109 5.73 15.39 -6.93
C VAL A 109 4.69 16.46 -7.22
N ARG A 110 5.01 17.40 -8.12
CA ARG A 110 4.06 18.39 -8.61
C ARG A 110 3.09 17.74 -9.60
N MET A 111 1.92 17.34 -9.12
CA MET A 111 0.84 16.84 -9.96
C MET A 111 -0.11 17.97 -10.36
N THR A 112 -0.57 17.96 -11.61
CA THR A 112 -1.68 18.82 -12.02
C THR A 112 -3.01 18.29 -11.48
N ALA A 113 -4.04 19.13 -11.43
CA ALA A 113 -5.36 18.71 -10.97
C ALA A 113 -5.88 17.49 -11.75
N ARG A 114 -5.74 17.49 -13.09
CA ARG A 114 -6.16 16.36 -13.94
C ARG A 114 -5.43 15.06 -13.60
N GLN A 115 -4.13 15.14 -13.35
CA GLN A 115 -3.29 14.01 -12.97
C GLN A 115 -3.68 13.41 -11.62
N ARG A 116 -3.97 14.27 -10.64
CA ARG A 116 -4.47 13.84 -9.34
C ARG A 116 -5.82 13.12 -9.46
N HIS A 117 -6.75 13.63 -10.27
CA HIS A 117 -8.02 12.96 -10.50
C HIS A 117 -7.83 11.61 -11.19
N ALA A 118 -6.91 11.49 -12.16
CA ALA A 118 -6.62 10.21 -12.80
C ALA A 118 -6.11 9.14 -11.80
N VAL A 119 -5.24 9.53 -10.86
CA VAL A 119 -4.78 8.64 -9.78
C VAL A 119 -5.93 8.25 -8.86
N LEU A 120 -6.80 9.18 -8.49
CA LEU A 120 -7.97 8.90 -7.65
C LEU A 120 -8.95 7.95 -8.35
N TYR A 121 -9.25 8.17 -9.63
CA TYR A 121 -10.10 7.27 -10.42
C TYR A 121 -9.51 5.86 -10.55
N LEU A 122 -8.19 5.75 -10.61
CA LEU A 122 -7.50 4.47 -10.64
C LEU A 122 -7.61 3.72 -9.30
N ILE A 123 -7.48 4.43 -8.17
CA ILE A 123 -7.69 3.84 -6.84
C ILE A 123 -9.14 3.40 -6.68
N LEU A 124 -10.08 4.23 -7.14
CA LEU A 124 -11.51 3.91 -7.14
C LEU A 124 -11.82 2.67 -7.98
N SER A 125 -11.26 2.55 -9.19
CA SER A 125 -11.48 1.38 -10.03
C SER A 125 -10.90 0.11 -9.41
N ALA A 126 -9.73 0.19 -8.78
CA ALA A 126 -9.16 -0.91 -8.00
C ALA A 126 -10.06 -1.32 -6.82
N ALA A 127 -10.65 -0.36 -6.11
CA ALA A 127 -11.60 -0.62 -5.02
C ALA A 127 -12.88 -1.30 -5.52
N VAL A 128 -13.42 -0.86 -6.67
CA VAL A 128 -14.58 -1.50 -7.31
C VAL A 128 -14.27 -2.93 -7.72
N VAL A 129 -13.12 -3.18 -8.35
CA VAL A 129 -12.69 -4.54 -8.73
C VAL A 129 -12.60 -5.44 -7.50
N GLN A 130 -12.03 -4.96 -6.39
CA GLN A 130 -11.97 -5.73 -5.14
C GLN A 130 -13.36 -6.00 -4.55
N ALA A 131 -14.26 -5.02 -4.58
CA ALA A 131 -15.64 -5.22 -4.15
C ALA A 131 -16.36 -6.28 -4.99
N LEU A 132 -16.16 -6.29 -6.32
CA LEU A 132 -16.72 -7.32 -7.20
C LEU A 132 -16.17 -8.71 -6.90
N ILE A 133 -14.87 -8.83 -6.62
CA ILE A 133 -14.24 -10.10 -6.22
C ILE A 133 -14.82 -10.61 -4.89
N VAL A 134 -15.05 -9.71 -3.93
CA VAL A 134 -15.67 -10.05 -2.64
C VAL A 134 -17.11 -10.50 -2.80
N LEU A 135 -17.89 -9.81 -3.66
CA LEU A 135 -19.25 -10.23 -4.00
C LEU A 135 -19.24 -11.62 -4.65
N LEU A 136 -18.31 -11.88 -5.57
CA LEU A 136 -18.17 -13.21 -6.18
C LEU A 136 -17.81 -14.28 -5.14
N GLN A 137 -16.92 -13.98 -4.20
CA GLN A 137 -16.58 -14.88 -3.08
C GLN A 137 -17.78 -15.18 -2.17
N LEU A 138 -18.65 -14.18 -1.94
CA LEU A 138 -19.81 -14.32 -1.05
C LEU A 138 -20.97 -15.07 -1.71
N PHE A 139 -21.26 -14.78 -2.98
CA PHE A 139 -22.42 -15.32 -3.70
C PHE A 139 -22.11 -16.57 -4.54
N ALA A 140 -20.87 -16.78 -4.97
CA ALA A 140 -20.45 -17.92 -5.77
C ALA A 140 -19.11 -18.51 -5.29
N PRO A 141 -19.04 -19.03 -4.05
CA PRO A 141 -17.80 -19.51 -3.45
C PRO A 141 -17.16 -20.67 -4.23
N ALA A 142 -17.94 -21.52 -4.90
CA ALA A 142 -17.41 -22.61 -5.73
C ALA A 142 -16.59 -22.12 -6.93
N ILE A 143 -17.00 -21.01 -7.55
CA ILE A 143 -16.25 -20.39 -8.66
C ILE A 143 -15.01 -19.68 -8.09
N ALA A 144 -15.16 -18.97 -6.99
CA ALA A 144 -14.06 -18.25 -6.37
C ALA A 144 -12.96 -19.18 -5.82
N GLN A 145 -13.32 -20.35 -5.28
CA GLN A 145 -12.37 -21.35 -4.76
C GLN A 145 -11.51 -21.98 -5.85
N SER A 146 -11.97 -21.99 -7.11
CA SER A 146 -11.17 -22.48 -8.25
C SER A 146 -9.97 -21.58 -8.55
N TRP A 147 -10.05 -20.28 -8.25
CA TRP A 147 -9.01 -19.29 -8.53
C TRP A 147 -8.30 -18.79 -7.25
N ILE A 148 -8.99 -18.83 -6.11
CA ILE A 148 -8.49 -18.42 -4.80
C ILE A 148 -8.85 -19.54 -3.81
N PRO A 149 -8.02 -20.59 -3.69
CA PRO A 149 -8.21 -21.63 -2.68
C PRO A 149 -8.00 -21.01 -1.30
N SER A 150 -9.09 -20.49 -0.75
CA SER A 150 -9.21 -20.08 0.64
C SER A 150 -9.88 -21.24 1.36
N GLY A 151 -9.13 -21.96 2.21
CA GLY A 151 -9.64 -23.09 2.99
C GLY A 151 -10.70 -22.69 4.04
N SER A 152 -11.33 -21.52 3.92
CA SER A 152 -12.38 -21.04 4.82
C SER A 152 -13.41 -20.21 4.05
N LEU A 153 -14.67 -20.25 4.50
CA LEU A 153 -15.84 -19.63 3.87
C LEU A 153 -15.88 -18.09 3.88
N ARG A 154 -14.78 -17.42 4.26
CA ARG A 154 -14.76 -15.98 4.55
C ARG A 154 -14.25 -15.21 3.34
N ALA A 155 -14.93 -14.13 2.98
CA ALA A 155 -14.51 -13.27 1.88
C ALA A 155 -13.29 -12.44 2.30
N PHE A 156 -12.13 -12.74 1.73
CA PHE A 156 -10.87 -12.04 2.04
C PHE A 156 -10.41 -11.11 0.92
N GLY A 157 -11.08 -11.13 -0.24
CA GLY A 157 -10.56 -10.50 -1.46
C GLY A 157 -9.22 -11.11 -1.88
N ILE A 158 -8.46 -10.39 -2.70
CA ILE A 158 -7.11 -10.81 -3.11
C ILE A 158 -6.07 -10.54 -2.02
N PHE A 159 -6.38 -9.61 -1.11
CA PHE A 159 -5.50 -9.24 0.01
C PHE A 159 -5.33 -10.33 1.07
N GLN A 160 -6.19 -11.38 1.06
CA GLN A 160 -6.17 -12.47 2.05
C GLN A 160 -6.31 -11.99 3.52
N GLN A 161 -6.66 -10.71 3.73
CA GLN A 161 -6.80 -10.05 5.02
C GLN A 161 -8.06 -9.18 5.01
N PRO A 162 -9.06 -9.49 5.86
CA PRO A 162 -10.35 -8.81 5.80
C PRO A 162 -10.25 -7.34 6.25
N ASN A 163 -9.33 -7.04 7.17
CA ASN A 163 -9.11 -5.67 7.66
C ASN A 163 -8.55 -4.76 6.54
N VAL A 164 -7.58 -5.26 5.77
CA VAL A 164 -6.97 -4.51 4.67
C VAL A 164 -8.00 -4.23 3.58
N LEU A 165 -8.78 -5.25 3.21
CA LEU A 165 -9.86 -5.13 2.25
C LEU A 165 -10.91 -4.12 2.70
N ALA A 166 -11.40 -4.23 3.93
CA ALA A 166 -12.45 -3.35 4.46
C ALA A 166 -11.99 -1.89 4.50
N SER A 167 -10.78 -1.63 5.00
CA SER A 167 -10.21 -0.28 4.99
C SER A 167 -10.01 0.23 3.56
N PHE A 168 -9.52 -0.59 2.63
CA PHE A 168 -9.31 -0.19 1.25
C PHE A 168 -10.60 0.23 0.55
N ILE A 169 -11.68 -0.55 0.70
CA ILE A 169 -13.01 -0.21 0.17
C ILE A 169 -13.55 1.08 0.82
N ALA A 170 -13.42 1.21 2.15
CA ALA A 170 -13.90 2.39 2.87
C ALA A 170 -13.16 3.68 2.48
N THR A 171 -11.86 3.59 2.19
CA THR A 171 -11.06 4.76 1.79
C THR A 171 -11.10 5.03 0.29
N GLY A 172 -11.37 4.03 -0.56
CA GLY A 172 -11.35 4.17 -2.02
C GLY A 172 -12.42 5.11 -2.59
N TRP A 173 -13.45 5.44 -1.81
CA TRP A 173 -14.52 6.37 -2.18
C TRP A 173 -14.28 7.84 -1.78
N ARG A 174 -13.23 8.15 -1.01
CA ARG A 174 -12.92 9.51 -0.54
C ARG A 174 -11.76 10.12 -1.30
#